data_AF-A0A8J3PAW2-F1
#
_entry.id   AF-A0A8J3PAW2-F1
#
_cell.length_a   1.000
_cell.length_b   1.000
_cell.length_c   1.000
_cell.angle_alpha   90.00
_cell.angle_beta   90.00
_cell.angle_gamma   90.00
#
_symmetry.space_group_name_H-M   'P 1'
#
loop_
_entity.id
_entity.type
_entity.pdbx_description
1 polymer ?
#
loop_
_entity_poly.entity_id
_entity_poly.type
_entity_poly.pdbx_seq_one_letter_code
_entity_poly.pdbx_strand_id
1 'polypeptide(L)'
;MERYPRVWSAALVSISVDVYLRNDSGNLVILTTPPEESDLVGHDDTRHTLWGSPAVRALGATVVVGLSQGDVWVDFGRLDELVADCELIGKHLADVAAAAGRSEDYLRFRVGNLLAATERARAHRAGVVIWAGHGDIVYASRPVADDGPPAA
;
A
#
# COMPACT_ATOMS: atom_id res chain seq x y z
N MET A 1 -36.36 24.21 2.79
CA MET A 1 -35.15 24.04 3.63
C MET A 1 -35.11 22.57 4.00
N GLU A 2 -34.59 21.74 3.11
CA GLU A 2 -34.57 20.29 3.29
C GLU A 2 -33.12 19.84 3.23
N ARG A 3 -32.56 19.52 4.40
CA ARG A 3 -31.20 18.99 4.51
C ARG A 3 -31.27 17.53 4.07
N TYR A 4 -30.88 17.27 2.82
CA TYR A 4 -30.52 15.92 2.43
C TYR A 4 -29.35 15.46 3.32
N PRO A 5 -29.46 14.33 4.04
CA PRO A 5 -28.32 13.77 4.73
C PRO A 5 -27.27 13.42 3.67
N ARG A 6 -26.00 13.77 3.93
CA ARG A 6 -24.89 13.34 3.09
C ARG A 6 -24.87 11.82 3.11
N VAL A 7 -25.46 11.18 2.12
CA VAL A 7 -25.21 9.76 1.86
C VAL A 7 -23.86 9.76 1.18
N TRP A 8 -22.81 9.48 1.94
CA TRP A 8 -21.51 9.16 1.38
C TRP A 8 -21.76 7.92 0.53
N SER A 9 -21.61 8.02 -0.79
CA SER A 9 -21.46 6.81 -1.59
C SER A 9 -20.17 6.15 -1.09
N ALA A 10 -20.32 5.16 -0.21
CA ALA A 10 -19.21 4.34 0.25
C ALA A 10 -18.80 3.43 -0.92
N ALA A 11 -18.19 4.01 -1.96
CA ALA A 11 -17.22 3.25 -2.72
C ALA A 11 -16.18 2.82 -1.68
N LEU A 12 -16.02 1.51 -1.49
CA LEU A 12 -15.01 0.94 -0.61
C LEU A 12 -13.65 1.24 -1.24
N VAL A 13 -13.13 2.42 -0.94
CA VAL A 13 -11.82 2.83 -1.45
C VAL A 13 -10.77 2.01 -0.70
N SER A 14 -9.98 1.22 -1.43
CA SER A 14 -8.92 0.40 -0.87
C SER A 14 -7.59 1.17 -0.80
N ILE A 15 -6.72 0.72 0.09
CA ILE A 15 -5.29 1.00 0.05
C ILE A 15 -4.63 -0.22 -0.59
N SER A 16 -3.82 -0.01 -1.62
CA SER A 16 -3.06 -1.06 -2.27
C SER A 16 -1.58 -0.73 -2.38
N VAL A 17 -0.76 -1.72 -2.66
CA VAL A 17 0.69 -1.58 -2.86
C VAL A 17 1.11 -2.11 -4.22
N ASP A 18 1.84 -1.30 -4.97
CA ASP A 18 2.41 -1.68 -6.26
C ASP A 18 3.93 -1.50 -6.26
N VAL A 19 4.59 -2.26 -7.13
CA VAL A 19 6.01 -2.06 -7.44
C VAL A 19 6.10 -1.17 -8.65
N TYR A 20 6.97 -0.16 -8.61
CA TYR A 20 7.15 0.77 -9.72
C TYR A 20 8.60 0.94 -10.14
N LEU A 21 8.79 1.15 -11.44
CA LEU A 21 10.04 1.54 -12.06
C LEU A 21 9.90 2.95 -12.65
N ARG A 22 11.03 3.63 -12.82
CA ARG A 22 11.16 4.76 -13.73
C ARG A 22 11.96 4.29 -14.93
N ASN A 23 11.39 4.40 -16.12
CA ASN A 23 12.11 4.09 -17.35
C ASN A 23 13.09 5.22 -17.71
N ASP A 24 13.87 5.05 -18.77
CA ASP A 24 14.89 6.01 -19.21
C ASP A 24 14.33 7.39 -19.57
N SER A 25 13.04 7.47 -19.91
CA SER A 25 12.31 8.72 -20.16
C SER A 25 11.79 9.39 -18.87
N GLY A 26 12.02 8.78 -17.71
CA GLY A 26 11.49 9.22 -16.41
C GLY A 26 10.03 8.83 -16.15
N ASN A 27 9.40 8.11 -17.07
CA ASN A 27 8.00 7.70 -16.94
C ASN A 27 7.86 6.58 -15.91
N LEU A 28 6.74 6.62 -15.20
CA LEU A 28 6.40 5.63 -14.20
C LEU A 28 5.83 4.37 -14.87
N VAL A 29 6.37 3.22 -14.50
CA VAL A 29 5.90 1.90 -14.96
C VAL A 29 5.54 1.08 -13.73
N ILE A 30 4.26 0.71 -13.60
CA ILE A 30 3.79 -0.20 -12.54
C ILE A 30 3.97 -1.64 -12.99
N LEU A 31 4.63 -2.45 -12.15
CA LEU A 31 4.72 -3.89 -12.34
C LEU A 31 3.46 -4.57 -11.82
N THR A 32 2.90 -5.49 -12.61
CA THR A 32 1.73 -6.26 -12.23
C THR A 32 2.04 -7.17 -11.04
N THR A 33 1.16 -7.15 -10.03
CA THR A 33 1.19 -8.12 -8.93
C THR A 33 0.81 -9.51 -9.47
N PRO A 34 1.58 -10.58 -9.19
CA PRO A 34 1.23 -11.94 -9.59
C PRO A 34 -0.18 -12.33 -9.09
N PRO A 35 -0.94 -13.14 -9.85
CA PRO A 35 -2.32 -13.48 -9.52
C PRO A 35 -2.49 -14.29 -8.22
N GLU A 36 -1.43 -14.96 -7.75
CA GLU A 36 -1.37 -15.69 -6.48
C GLU A 36 -1.11 -14.78 -5.26
N GLU A 37 -0.74 -13.52 -5.48
CA GLU A 37 -0.45 -12.53 -4.44
C GLU A 37 -1.58 -11.50 -4.32
N SER A 38 -1.62 -10.82 -3.17
CA SER A 38 -2.54 -9.71 -2.93
C SER A 38 -1.77 -8.41 -2.79
N ASP A 39 -2.26 -7.35 -3.43
CA ASP A 39 -1.78 -5.98 -3.27
C ASP A 39 -2.53 -5.21 -2.17
N LEU A 40 -3.47 -5.85 -1.46
CA LEU A 40 -4.38 -5.15 -0.54
C LEU A 40 -3.69 -4.80 0.79
N VAL A 41 -3.59 -3.51 1.10
CA VAL A 41 -3.00 -2.99 2.35
C VAL A 41 -4.08 -2.54 3.34
N GLY A 42 -5.31 -2.29 2.89
CA GLY A 42 -6.41 -1.97 3.79
C GLY A 42 -7.57 -1.27 3.10
N HIS A 43 -8.48 -0.73 3.90
CA HIS A 43 -9.49 0.21 3.43
C HIS A 43 -9.02 1.64 3.72
N ASP A 44 -9.60 2.63 3.06
CA ASP A 44 -9.22 4.05 3.23
C ASP A 44 -9.27 4.52 4.69
N ASP A 45 -10.20 4.01 5.51
CA ASP A 45 -10.26 4.34 6.93
C ASP A 45 -8.97 3.98 7.69
N THR A 46 -8.30 2.89 7.28
CA THR A 46 -7.06 2.40 7.89
C THR A 46 -5.87 3.35 7.74
N ARG A 47 -5.94 4.33 6.83
CA ARG A 47 -4.94 5.41 6.74
C ARG A 47 -4.76 6.14 8.07
N HIS A 48 -5.87 6.36 8.77
CA HIS A 48 -5.89 7.11 10.03
C HIS A 48 -6.08 6.19 11.24
N THR A 49 -6.88 5.13 11.09
CA THR A 49 -7.23 4.24 12.22
C THR A 49 -6.17 3.18 12.49
N LEU A 50 -5.31 2.86 11.52
CA LEU A 50 -4.24 1.87 11.66
C LEU A 50 -2.86 2.48 11.32
N TRP A 51 -2.57 2.73 10.04
CA TRP A 51 -1.22 3.04 9.56
C TRP A 51 -0.68 4.34 10.12
N GLY A 52 -1.49 5.39 10.09
CA GLY A 52 -1.21 6.67 10.72
C GLY A 52 -1.79 6.80 12.12
N SER A 53 -2.00 5.70 12.84
CA SER A 53 -2.52 5.77 14.22
C SER A 53 -1.43 6.24 15.20
N PRO A 54 -1.82 6.79 16.37
CA PRO A 54 -0.87 7.08 17.45
C PRO A 54 -0.08 5.84 17.90
N ALA A 55 -0.71 4.66 17.88
CA ALA A 55 -0.05 3.41 18.26
C ALA A 55 1.13 3.09 17.35
N VAL A 56 0.93 3.14 16.02
CA VAL A 56 2.01 2.89 15.04
C VAL A 56 3.10 3.97 15.11
N ARG A 57 2.72 5.25 15.29
CA ARG A 57 3.71 6.32 15.51
C ARG A 57 4.55 6.12 16.77
N ALA A 58 3.93 5.65 17.87
CA ALA A 58 4.62 5.43 19.14
C ALA A 58 5.66 4.28 19.06
N LEU A 59 5.50 3.35 18.12
CA LEU A 59 6.52 2.34 17.82
C LEU A 59 7.75 2.90 17.10
N GLY A 60 7.70 4.15 16.63
CA GLY A 60 8.76 4.79 15.87
C GLY A 60 8.71 4.52 14.36
N ALA A 61 7.59 3.99 13.85
CA ALA A 61 7.40 3.80 12.41
C ALA A 61 7.38 5.15 11.67
N THR A 62 8.00 5.23 10.50
CA THR A 62 8.23 6.50 9.79
C THR A 62 7.66 6.54 8.36
N VAL A 63 7.62 5.41 7.67
CA VAL A 63 7.16 5.29 6.28
C VAL A 63 5.64 5.11 6.24
N VAL A 64 5.12 4.08 6.90
CA VAL A 64 3.68 3.71 6.81
C VAL A 64 2.77 4.76 7.45
N VAL A 65 3.28 5.55 8.41
CA VAL A 65 2.54 6.66 9.02
C VAL A 65 2.23 7.77 8.01
N GLY A 66 3.00 7.85 6.93
CA GLY A 66 2.78 8.75 5.79
C GLY A 66 1.45 8.52 5.08
N LEU A 67 0.87 7.32 5.20
CA LEU A 67 -0.44 7.00 4.60
C LEU A 67 -1.55 7.93 5.12
N SER A 68 -1.42 8.48 6.34
CA SER A 68 -2.36 9.48 6.85
C SER A 68 -2.37 10.79 6.06
N GLN A 69 -1.36 11.06 5.22
CA GLN A 69 -1.23 12.31 4.46
C GLN A 69 -1.47 12.11 2.96
N GLY A 70 -1.18 10.93 2.42
CA GLY A 70 -1.34 10.65 1.00
C GLY A 70 -0.67 9.36 0.60
N ASP A 71 -0.47 9.18 -0.70
CA ASP A 71 0.31 8.07 -1.23
C ASP A 71 1.73 8.07 -0.66
N VAL A 72 2.25 6.89 -0.38
CA VAL A 72 3.61 6.72 0.14
C VAL A 72 4.49 6.13 -0.94
N TRP A 73 5.51 6.90 -1.33
CA TRP A 73 6.50 6.51 -2.32
C TRP A 73 7.80 6.11 -1.61
N VAL A 74 8.24 4.88 -1.86
CA VAL A 74 9.46 4.32 -1.29
C VAL A 74 10.39 3.93 -2.44
N ASP A 75 11.47 4.67 -2.62
CA ASP A 75 12.49 4.34 -3.62
C ASP A 75 13.25 3.06 -3.23
N PHE A 76 13.91 2.42 -4.20
CA PHE A 76 14.73 1.21 -3.98
C PHE A 76 15.70 1.34 -2.79
N GLY A 77 16.37 2.49 -2.66
CA GLY A 77 17.32 2.76 -1.58
C GLY A 77 16.70 2.95 -0.20
N ARG A 78 15.37 3.04 -0.09
CA ARG A 78 14.63 3.25 1.15
C ARG A 78 13.72 2.07 1.51
N LEU A 79 13.77 0.98 0.75
CA LEU A 79 12.95 -0.21 1.02
C LEU A 79 13.19 -0.77 2.42
N ASP A 80 14.41 -0.67 2.95
CA ASP A 80 14.76 -1.12 4.30
C ASP A 80 14.01 -0.35 5.39
N GLU A 81 13.66 0.92 5.15
CA GLU A 81 12.83 1.71 6.07
C GLU A 81 11.40 1.17 6.14
N LEU A 82 10.83 0.77 5.00
CA LEU A 82 9.50 0.15 4.95
C LEU A 82 9.50 -1.23 5.61
N VAL A 83 10.56 -2.03 5.40
CA VAL A 83 10.73 -3.31 6.09
C VAL A 83 10.84 -3.12 7.59
N ALA A 84 11.61 -2.12 8.05
CA ALA A 84 11.74 -1.82 9.48
C ALA A 84 10.38 -1.46 10.11
N ASP A 85 9.55 -0.65 9.45
CA ASP A 85 8.19 -0.36 9.90
C ASP A 85 7.35 -1.64 10.00
N CYS A 86 7.42 -2.52 9.00
CA CYS A 86 6.69 -3.79 8.96
C CYS A 86 7.14 -4.72 10.10
N GLU A 87 8.44 -4.82 10.36
CA GLU A 87 9.00 -5.62 11.45
C GLU A 87 8.62 -5.07 12.83
N LEU A 88 8.62 -3.75 13.01
CA LEU A 88 8.17 -3.11 14.25
C LEU A 88 6.70 -3.45 14.53
N ILE A 89 5.84 -3.30 13.51
CA ILE A 89 4.42 -3.66 13.64
C ILE A 89 4.26 -5.16 13.90
N GLY A 90 5.02 -6.01 13.22
CA GLY A 90 4.98 -7.46 13.41
C GLY A 90 5.36 -7.91 14.83
N LYS A 91 6.31 -7.23 15.48
CA LYS A 91 6.69 -7.50 16.88
C LYS A 91 5.61 -7.10 17.89
N HIS A 92 4.75 -6.15 17.54
CA HIS A 92 3.69 -5.59 18.39
C HIS A 92 2.28 -5.84 17.82
N LEU A 93 2.11 -6.94 17.08
CA LEU A 93 0.94 -7.19 16.25
C LEU A 93 -0.37 -7.18 17.05
N ALA A 94 -0.40 -7.82 18.22
CA ALA A 94 -1.57 -7.88 19.10
C ALA A 94 -1.99 -6.49 19.60
N ASP A 95 -1.04 -5.69 20.07
CA ASP A 95 -1.30 -4.36 20.62
C ASP A 95 -1.78 -3.39 19.54
N VAL A 96 -1.13 -3.41 18.37
CA VAL A 96 -1.51 -2.56 17.23
C VAL A 96 -2.89 -2.96 16.69
N ALA A 97 -3.16 -4.26 16.56
CA ALA A 97 -4.46 -4.75 16.10
C ALA A 97 -5.58 -4.35 17.07
N ALA A 98 -5.37 -4.52 18.38
CA ALA A 98 -6.33 -4.12 19.41
C ALA A 98 -6.59 -2.60 19.37
N ALA A 99 -5.53 -1.78 19.28
CA ALA A 99 -5.66 -0.32 19.20
C ALA A 99 -6.43 0.15 17.94
N ALA A 100 -6.29 -0.57 16.82
CA ALA A 100 -6.99 -0.28 15.58
C ALA A 100 -8.41 -0.89 15.50
N GLY A 101 -8.84 -1.66 16.51
CA GLY A 101 -10.11 -2.39 16.46
C GLY A 101 -10.14 -3.41 15.30
N ARG A 102 -9.05 -4.15 15.11
CA ARG A 102 -8.86 -5.18 14.08
C ARG A 102 -8.35 -6.48 14.71
N SER A 103 -8.42 -7.58 13.96
CA SER A 103 -7.78 -8.84 14.36
C SER A 103 -6.29 -8.83 14.03
N GLU A 104 -5.53 -9.66 14.74
CA GLU A 104 -4.13 -9.93 14.42
C GLU A 104 -3.96 -10.46 12.99
N ASP A 105 -4.81 -11.39 12.56
CA ASP A 105 -4.76 -11.94 11.20
C ASP A 105 -4.99 -10.87 10.13
N TYR A 106 -5.88 -9.90 10.41
CA TYR A 106 -6.10 -8.76 9.53
C TYR A 106 -4.79 -7.99 9.34
N LEU A 107 -4.11 -7.64 10.43
CA LEU A 107 -2.88 -6.87 10.37
C LEU A 107 -1.73 -7.66 9.73
N ARG A 108 -1.58 -8.93 10.12
CA ARG A 108 -0.55 -9.84 9.61
C ARG A 108 -0.62 -9.98 8.10
N PHE A 109 -1.82 -10.17 7.55
CA PHE A 109 -2.02 -10.27 6.11
C PHE A 109 -1.53 -9.02 5.37
N ARG A 110 -1.82 -7.83 5.89
CA ARG A 110 -1.48 -6.56 5.22
C ARG A 110 0.00 -6.20 5.32
N VAL A 111 0.60 -6.47 6.50
CA VAL A 111 2.05 -6.39 6.67
C VAL A 111 2.73 -7.38 5.72
N GLY A 112 2.20 -8.60 5.58
CA GLY A 112 2.68 -9.60 4.62
C GLY A 112 2.67 -9.09 3.18
N ASN A 113 1.60 -8.43 2.74
CA ASN A 113 1.51 -7.86 1.39
C ASN A 113 2.55 -6.75 1.14
N LEU A 114 2.82 -5.90 2.15
CA LEU A 114 3.88 -4.89 2.06
C LEU A 114 5.28 -5.53 1.95
N LEU A 115 5.54 -6.59 2.71
CA LEU A 115 6.80 -7.32 2.65
C LEU A 115 6.99 -8.02 1.30
N ALA A 116 5.96 -8.72 0.80
CA ALA A 116 5.99 -9.37 -0.52
C ALA A 116 6.25 -8.36 -1.65
N ALA A 117 5.56 -7.21 -1.63
CA ALA A 117 5.81 -6.14 -2.59
C ALA A 117 7.25 -5.60 -2.49
N THR A 118 7.81 -5.51 -1.28
CA THR A 118 9.19 -5.05 -1.07
C THR A 118 10.21 -6.06 -1.58
N GLU A 119 10.00 -7.35 -1.35
CA GLU A 119 10.85 -8.42 -1.90
C GLU A 119 10.85 -8.41 -3.43
N ARG A 120 9.66 -8.25 -4.03
CA ARG A 120 9.52 -8.11 -5.48
C ARG A 120 10.21 -6.85 -5.99
N ALA A 121 10.05 -5.71 -5.31
CA ALA A 121 10.74 -4.48 -5.66
C ALA A 121 12.26 -4.66 -5.66
N ARG A 122 12.81 -5.38 -4.66
CA ARG A 122 14.24 -5.70 -4.62
C ARG A 122 14.70 -6.54 -5.80
N ALA A 123 13.93 -7.55 -6.20
CA ALA A 123 14.25 -8.41 -7.34
C ALA A 123 14.39 -7.63 -8.66
N HIS A 124 13.66 -6.51 -8.80
CA HIS A 124 13.67 -5.65 -9.99
C HIS A 124 14.47 -4.34 -9.82
N ARG A 125 15.16 -4.14 -8.68
CA ARG A 125 15.80 -2.85 -8.32
C ARG A 125 14.85 -1.66 -8.44
N ALA A 126 13.60 -1.88 -8.02
CA ALA A 126 12.46 -0.99 -8.17
C ALA A 126 12.07 -0.33 -6.83
N GLY A 127 11.14 0.63 -6.88
CA GLY A 127 10.51 1.20 -5.70
C GLY A 127 9.13 0.58 -5.42
N VAL A 128 8.55 0.93 -4.28
CA VAL A 128 7.18 0.59 -3.87
C VAL A 128 6.36 1.86 -3.75
N VAL A 129 5.12 1.82 -4.24
CA VAL A 129 4.12 2.85 -3.99
C VAL A 129 2.94 2.25 -3.25
N ILE A 130 2.52 2.90 -2.16
CA ILE A 130 1.32 2.53 -1.42
C ILE A 130 0.26 3.60 -1.67
N TRP A 131 -0.81 3.21 -2.35
CA TRP A 131 -1.88 4.10 -2.78
C TRP A 131 -2.86 4.36 -1.65
N ALA A 132 -2.99 5.62 -1.26
CA ALA A 132 -3.80 6.05 -0.15
C ALA A 132 -5.19 6.48 -0.65
N GLY A 133 -6.04 5.49 -0.91
CA GLY A 133 -7.45 5.76 -1.19
C GLY A 133 -7.75 6.11 -2.65
N HIS A 134 -7.24 5.31 -3.60
CA HIS A 134 -7.62 5.43 -5.00
C HIS A 134 -8.61 4.32 -5.38
N GLY A 135 -9.89 4.67 -5.42
CA GLY A 135 -10.90 3.80 -6.04
C GLY A 135 -10.71 3.86 -7.56
N ASP A 136 -10.45 2.71 -8.18
CA ASP A 136 -10.53 2.36 -9.62
C ASP A 136 -9.85 3.27 -10.68
N ILE A 137 -9.38 4.47 -10.37
CA ILE A 137 -8.84 5.40 -11.37
C ILE A 137 -7.45 4.98 -11.88
N VAL A 138 -6.65 4.28 -11.05
CA VAL A 138 -5.35 3.76 -11.46
C VAL A 138 -5.50 2.49 -12.33
N TYR A 139 -6.55 1.67 -12.13
CA TYR A 139 -6.80 0.52 -13.00
C TYR A 139 -7.13 0.94 -14.43
N ALA A 140 -7.88 2.03 -14.61
CA ALA A 140 -8.18 2.58 -15.94
C ALA A 140 -6.97 3.24 -16.64
N SER A 141 -5.88 3.48 -15.90
CA SER A 141 -4.68 4.18 -16.37
C SER A 141 -3.44 3.28 -16.47
N ARG A 142 -3.54 1.98 -16.10
CA ARG A 142 -2.50 1.00 -16.37
C ARG A 142 -2.38 0.85 -17.89
N PRO A 143 -1.21 1.11 -18.52
CA PRO A 143 -1.00 0.61 -19.86
C PRO A 143 -1.12 -0.91 -19.77
N VAL A 144 -2.10 -1.46 -20.48
CA VAL A 144 -2.15 -2.90 -20.78
C VAL A 144 -0.78 -3.23 -21.35
N ALA A 145 -0.05 -4.15 -20.72
CA ALA A 145 1.11 -4.73 -21.35
C ALA A 145 0.65 -5.25 -22.70
N ASP A 146 1.18 -4.67 -23.78
CA ASP A 146 0.92 -5.14 -25.12
C ASP A 146 1.57 -6.52 -25.21
N ASP A 147 0.79 -7.57 -24.93
CA ASP A 147 1.16 -8.98 -25.09
C ASP A 147 1.24 -9.34 -26.59
N GLY A 148 1.89 -8.49 -27.38
CA GLY A 148 2.32 -8.80 -28.72
C GLY A 148 3.43 -9.86 -28.65
N PRO A 149 3.31 -10.98 -29.39
CA PRO A 149 4.38 -11.98 -29.41
C PRO A 149 5.68 -11.34 -29.91
N PRO A 150 6.85 -11.73 -29.38
CA PRO A 150 8.12 -11.19 -29.83
C PRO A 150 8.28 -11.44 -31.33
N ALA A 151 8.51 -10.38 -32.10
CA ALA A 151 8.78 -10.47 -33.52
C ALA A 151 10.03 -11.33 -33.75
N ALA A 152 9.89 -12.34 -34.62
CA ALA A 152 10.97 -13.18 -35.12
C ALA A 152 11.77 -12.45 -36.21
#